data_AF-A0A3D2GSB5-F1
#
_entry.id   AF-A0A3D2GSB5-F1
#
_cell.length_a   1.000
_cell.length_b   1.000
_cell.length_c   1.000
_cell.angle_alpha   90.00
_cell.angle_beta   90.00
_cell.angle_gamma   90.00
#
_symmetry.space_group_name_H-M   'P 1'
#
loop_
_entity.id
_entity.type
_entity.pdbx_description
1 polymer ?
#
loop_
_entity_poly.entity_id
_entity_poly.type
_entity_poly.pdbx_seq_one_letter_code
_entity_poly.pdbx_strand_id
1 'polypeptide(L)' 'TDPYQPIERQMAITRQILQIMAETRHPVGLITKSDLVTRDIDLLADLARDNLVHVGMSVTTLDPKLARIMEPRASTPA' A
#
# COMPACT_ATOMS: atom_id res chain seq x y z
N THR A 1 10.24 -0.66 -4.88
CA THR A 1 9.78 0.74 -4.87
C THR A 1 8.44 0.79 -4.18
N ASP A 2 8.08 1.87 -3.49
CA ASP A 2 6.75 2.00 -2.88
C ASP A 2 5.70 2.16 -3.99
N PRO A 3 4.67 1.31 -4.05
CA PRO A 3 3.63 1.41 -5.07
C PRO A 3 2.72 2.63 -4.89
N TYR A 4 2.65 3.23 -3.69
CA TYR A 4 1.74 4.33 -3.35
C TYR A 4 2.47 5.68 -3.27
N GLN A 5 3.19 6.04 -4.33
CA GLN A 5 3.82 7.36 -4.44
C GLN A 5 2.76 8.48 -4.54
N PRO A 6 3.08 9.76 -4.26
CA PRO A 6 2.10 10.85 -4.27
C PRO A 6 1.26 10.97 -5.55
N ILE A 7 1.83 10.61 -6.71
CA ILE A 7 1.15 10.63 -8.00
C ILE A 7 0.02 9.59 -8.12
N GLU A 8 0.06 8.51 -7.33
CA GLU A 8 -0.98 7.49 -7.32
C GLU A 8 -2.34 8.01 -6.89
N ARG A 9 -2.38 9.12 -6.14
CA ARG A 9 -3.65 9.77 -5.78
C ARG A 9 -4.46 10.19 -7.01
N GLN A 10 -3.79 10.44 -8.14
CA GLN A 10 -4.40 10.84 -9.39
C GLN A 10 -4.40 9.71 -10.42
N MET A 11 -3.27 9.04 -10.60
CA MET A 11 -3.11 8.06 -11.70
C MET A 11 -3.74 6.70 -11.41
N ALA A 12 -3.82 6.31 -10.13
CA ALA A 12 -4.37 5.03 -9.70
C ALA A 12 -3.84 3.81 -10.50
N ILE A 13 -2.57 3.83 -10.90
CA ILE A 13 -1.95 2.75 -11.67
C ILE A 13 -1.89 1.49 -10.82
N THR A 14 -1.52 1.61 -9.55
CA THR A 14 -1.48 0.47 -8.61
C THR A 14 -2.86 -0.17 -8.51
N ARG A 15 -3.92 0.63 -8.43
CA ARG A 15 -5.29 0.12 -8.41
C ARG A 15 -5.64 -0.63 -9.69
N GLN A 16 -5.31 -0.08 -10.86
CA GLN A 16 -5.57 -0.74 -12.15
C GLN A 16 -4.84 -2.07 -12.26
N ILE A 17 -3.59 -2.15 -11.78
CA ILE A 17 -2.85 -3.40 -11.71
C ILE A 17 -3.54 -4.40 -10.77
N LEU A 18 -3.98 -3.94 -9.59
CA LEU A 18 -4.69 -4.78 -8.62
C LEU A 18 -6.03 -5.30 -9.16
N GLN A 19 -6.75 -4.54 -9.98
CA GLN A 19 -7.97 -5.00 -10.65
C GLN A 19 -7.68 -6.20 -11.56
N ILE A 20 -6.64 -6.09 -12.40
CA ILE A 20 -6.23 -7.19 -13.29
C ILE A 20 -5.78 -8.41 -12.47
N MET A 21 -5.04 -8.18 -11.38
CA MET A 21 -4.62 -9.27 -10.48
C MET A 21 -5.82 -9.95 -9.81
N ALA A 22 -6.83 -9.20 -9.38
CA ALA A 22 -8.07 -9.74 -8.81
C ALA A 22 -8.89 -10.53 -9.84
N GLU A 23 -9.00 -10.02 -11.06
CA GLU A 23 -9.68 -10.72 -12.18
C GLU A 23 -9.00 -12.05 -12.52
N THR A 24 -7.66 -12.07 -12.50
CA THR A 24 -6.87 -13.24 -12.86
C THR A 24 -6.52 -14.15 -11.67
N ARG A 25 -6.95 -13.79 -10.45
CA ARG A 25 -6.59 -14.47 -9.19
C ARG A 25 -5.07 -14.62 -9.05
N HIS A 26 -4.31 -13.61 -9.47
CA HIS A 26 -2.85 -13.60 -9.40
C HIS A 26 -2.38 -13.23 -7.98
N PRO A 27 -1.53 -14.05 -7.35
CA PRO A 27 -0.96 -13.70 -6.04
C PRO A 27 -0.13 -12.42 -6.10
N VAL A 28 -0.28 -11.54 -5.10
CA VAL A 28 0.42 -10.25 -5.05
C VAL A 28 0.95 -9.92 -3.64
N GLY A 29 2.18 -9.41 -3.57
CA GLY A 29 2.78 -8.87 -2.36
C GLY A 29 3.00 -7.37 -2.49
N LEU A 30 2.62 -6.61 -1.46
CA LEU A 30 2.75 -5.15 -1.41
C LEU A 30 3.52 -4.77 -0.15
N ILE A 31 4.45 -3.83 -0.27
CA ILE A 31 5.13 -3.22 0.87
C ILE A 31 5.06 -1.70 0.69
N THR A 32 4.55 -0.98 1.68
CA THR A 32 4.37 0.48 1.61
C THR A 32 4.56 1.17 2.95
N LYS A 33 4.80 2.48 2.91
CA LYS A 33 4.74 3.40 4.07
C LYS A 33 3.54 4.34 4.03
N SER A 34 2.70 4.24 3.00
CA SER A 34 1.59 5.17 2.78
C SER A 34 0.25 4.56 3.20
N ASP A 35 -0.55 5.38 3.86
CA ASP A 35 -1.97 5.15 4.15
C ASP A 35 -2.85 5.07 2.89
N LEU A 36 -2.36 5.51 1.73
CA LEU A 36 -3.09 5.46 0.46
C LEU A 36 -3.48 4.02 0.05
N VAL A 37 -2.78 3.00 0.57
CA VAL A 37 -3.16 1.59 0.41
C VAL A 37 -4.59 1.29 0.86
N THR A 38 -5.12 2.06 1.81
CA THR A 38 -6.50 1.90 2.30
C THR A 38 -7.56 2.22 1.25
N ARG A 39 -7.23 3.01 0.21
CA ARG A 39 -8.13 3.29 -0.91
C ARG A 39 -8.54 2.00 -1.64
N ASP A 40 -7.61 1.04 -1.73
CA ASP A 40 -7.76 -0.16 -2.55
C ASP A 40 -8.17 -1.39 -1.71
N ILE A 41 -8.68 -1.15 -0.49
CA ILE A 41 -9.06 -2.19 0.47
C ILE A 41 -10.14 -3.14 -0.07
N ASP A 42 -10.99 -2.69 -0.98
CA ASP A 42 -12.00 -3.51 -1.64
C ASP A 42 -11.38 -4.64 -2.47
N LEU A 43 -10.36 -4.33 -3.28
CA LEU A 43 -9.63 -5.29 -4.10
C LEU A 43 -8.73 -6.19 -3.25
N LEU A 44 -8.05 -5.60 -2.26
CA LEU A 44 -7.18 -6.33 -1.34
C LEU A 44 -8.00 -7.33 -0.50
N ALA A 45 -9.17 -6.92 0.00
CA ALA A 45 -10.05 -7.81 0.75
C ALA A 45 -10.58 -8.95 -0.12
N ASP A 46 -10.85 -8.71 -1.41
CA ASP A 46 -11.28 -9.77 -2.33
C ASP A 46 -10.19 -10.83 -2.54
N LEU A 47 -8.97 -10.40 -2.85
CA LEU A 47 -7.80 -11.28 -2.97
C LEU A 47 -7.49 -12.02 -1.66
N ALA A 48 -7.71 -11.37 -0.51
CA ALA A 48 -7.41 -11.94 0.80
C ALA A 48 -8.31 -13.14 1.14
N ARG A 49 -9.55 -13.19 0.64
CA ARG A 49 -10.46 -14.35 0.82
C ARG A 49 -9.84 -15.65 0.31
N ASP A 50 -9.03 -15.55 -0.72
CA ASP A 50 -8.36 -16.67 -1.38
C ASP A 50 -6.90 -16.82 -0.93
N ASN A 51 -6.44 -16.06 0.07
CA ASN A 51 -5.04 -15.98 0.50
C ASN A 51 -4.06 -15.55 -0.60
N LEU A 52 -4.52 -14.72 -1.56
CA LEU A 52 -3.73 -14.28 -2.71
C LEU A 52 -2.98 -12.97 -2.48
N VAL A 53 -3.15 -12.31 -1.34
CA VAL A 53 -2.48 -11.02 -1.08
C VAL A 53 -1.77 -10.98 0.27
N HIS A 54 -0.61 -10.34 0.28
CA HIS A 54 0.10 -9.96 1.49
C HIS A 54 0.43 -8.46 1.44
N VAL A 55 0.06 -7.72 2.49
CA VAL A 55 0.36 -6.28 2.61
C VAL A 55 1.25 -6.06 3.83
N GLY A 56 2.47 -5.61 3.57
CA GLY A 56 3.45 -5.21 4.58
C GLY A 56 3.50 -3.69 4.74
N MET A 57 3.54 -3.23 5.99
CA MET A 57 3.79 -1.83 6.32
C MET A 57 5.23 -1.68 6.78
N SER A 58 5.99 -0.80 6.13
CA SER A 58 7.34 -0.47 6.59
C SER A 58 7.28 0.65 7.63
N VAL A 59 7.72 0.36 8.85
CA VAL A 59 7.82 1.34 9.94
C VAL A 59 9.29 1.49 10.32
N THR A 60 9.88 2.63 9.96
CA THR A 60 11.32 2.87 10.19
C THR A 60 11.62 3.15 11.66
N THR A 61 10.74 3.90 12.33
CA THR A 61 10.84 4.25 13.75
C THR A 61 9.44 4.44 14.32
N LEU A 62 9.29 4.25 15.62
CA LEU A 62 8.07 4.55 16.37
C LEU A 62 8.09 5.97 16.97
N ASP A 63 9.20 6.70 16.88
CA ASP A 63 9.25 8.11 17.29
C ASP A 63 8.67 9.00 16.19
N PRO A 64 7.53 9.67 16.41
CA PRO A 64 6.87 10.48 15.39
C PRO A 64 7.67 11.73 15.00
N LYS A 65 8.50 12.29 15.89
CA LYS A 65 9.37 13.42 15.56
C LYS A 65 10.49 12.95 14.63
N LEU A 66 11.11 11.82 14.96
CA LEU A 66 12.17 11.25 14.12
C LEU A 66 11.64 10.79 12.75
N ALA A 67 10.45 10.17 12.72
CA ALA A 67 9.80 9.76 11.48
C ALA A 67 9.57 10.94 10.52
N ARG A 68 9.11 12.09 11.03
CA ARG A 68 8.89 13.30 10.22
C ARG A 68 10.19 13.87 9.65
N ILE A 69 11.30 13.75 10.37
CA ILE A 69 12.62 14.21 9.91
C ILE A 69 13.16 13.28 8.83
N MET A 70 13.10 11.96 9.06
CA MET A 70 13.68 10.97 8.14
C MET A 70 12.83 10.75 6.89
N GLU A 71 11.50 10.73 7.03
CA GLU A 71 10.57 10.30 5.98
C GLU A 71 9.34 11.23 5.91
N PRO A 72 9.50 12.52 5.57
CA PRO A 72 8.43 13.53 5.66
C PRO A 72 7.21 13.27 4.76
N ARG A 73 7.30 12.32 3.81
CA ARG A 73 6.21 11.94 2.90
C ARG A 73 5.57 10.58 3.25
N ALA A 74 6.09 9.88 4.25
CA ALA A 74 5.51 8.65 4.76
C ALA A 74 4.42 8.97 5.81
N SER A 75 3.52 8.01 6.05
CA SER A 75 2.57 8.12 7.14
C SER A 75 3.32 8.10 8.49
N THR A 76 2.91 8.98 9.41
CA THR A 76 3.55 9.05 10.74
C THR A 76 3.00 7.92 11.64
N PRO A 77 3.84 7.25 12.44
CA PRO A 77 3.37 6.34 13.49
C PRO A 77 2.48 7.08 14.50
N ALA A 78 1.47 6.40 15.05
CA ALA A 78 0.55 6.95 16.06
C ALA A 78 1.18 7.02 17.46
#